data_AF-A0A935KTF6-F1
#
_entry.id   AF-A0A935KTF6-F1
#
_cell.length_a   1.000
_cell.length_b   1.000
_cell.length_c   1.000
_cell.angle_alpha   90.00
_cell.angle_beta   90.00
_cell.angle_gamma   90.00
#
_symmetry.space_group_name_H-M   'P 1'
#
loop_
_entity.id
_entity.type
_entity.pdbx_description
1 polymer ?
#
loop_
_entity_poly.entity_id
_entity_poly.type
_entity_poly.pdbx_seq_one_letter_code
_entity_poly.pdbx_strand_id
1 'polypeptide(L)' 'MHNSLKYLKTDYIDLYQCHRFDPETPSETCRALTTLIEQGKILYWEQSGWTKEQLQSAIELSERS' A
#
# COMPACT_ATOMS: atom_id res chain seq x y z
N MET A 1 7.49 5.34 -6.46
CA MET A 1 8.15 4.02 -6.33
C MET A 1 9.52 3.94 -7.01
N HIS A 2 9.64 3.98 -8.35
CA HIS A 2 10.95 3.84 -9.03
C HIS A 2 12.02 4.84 -8.55
N ASN A 3 11.64 6.10 -8.34
CA ASN A 3 12.55 7.09 -7.77
C ASN A 3 13.01 6.70 -6.36
N SER A 4 12.10 6.20 -5.52
CA SER A 4 12.42 5.75 -4.15
C SER A 4 13.46 4.63 -4.15
N LEU A 5 13.27 3.61 -4.98
CA LEU A 5 14.23 2.50 -5.15
C LEU A 5 15.60 3.01 -5.61
N LYS A 6 15.62 3.92 -6.60
CA LYS A 6 16.86 4.55 -7.08
C LYS A 6 17.59 5.33 -5.99
N TYR A 7 16.86 6.11 -5.18
CA TYR A 7 17.45 6.87 -4.08
C TYR A 7 17.98 5.98 -2.96
N LEU A 8 17.25 4.92 -2.64
CA LEU A 8 17.61 3.95 -1.60
C LEU A 8 18.67 2.94 -2.08
N LYS A 9 18.98 2.91 -3.39
CA LYS A 9 19.92 1.96 -4.01
C LYS A 9 19.58 0.51 -3.68
N THR A 10 18.30 0.18 -3.76
CA THR A 10 17.74 -1.15 -3.50
C THR A 10 16.72 -1.49 -4.57
N ASP A 11 16.49 -2.78 -4.79
CA ASP A 11 15.48 -3.29 -5.73
C ASP A 11 14.11 -3.48 -5.07
N TYR A 12 14.06 -3.53 -3.73
CA TYR A 12 12.83 -3.71 -2.97
C TYR A 12 12.81 -2.89 -1.66
N ILE A 13 11.62 -2.71 -1.10
CA ILE A 13 11.38 -2.11 0.22
C ILE A 13 10.65 -3.13 1.09
N ASP A 14 11.14 -3.43 2.30
CA ASP A 14 10.45 -4.36 3.20
C ASP A 14 9.04 -3.88 3.56
N LEU A 15 8.91 -2.63 3.99
CA LEU A 15 7.65 -2.04 4.41
C LEU A 15 7.41 -0.69 3.73
N TYR A 16 6.34 -0.61 2.93
CA TYR A 16 5.89 0.63 2.32
C TYR A 16 4.71 1.22 3.08
N GLN A 17 4.95 2.35 3.76
CA GLN A 17 3.91 3.06 4.50
C GLN A 17 3.15 4.02 3.59
N CYS A 18 1.84 3.84 3.50
CA CYS A 18 0.95 4.77 2.84
C CYS A 18 0.45 5.78 3.90
N HIS A 19 0.85 7.04 3.71
CA HIS A 19 0.81 8.06 4.77
C HIS A 19 -0.48 8.89 4.79
N ARG A 20 -1.34 8.76 3.78
CA ARG A 20 -2.61 9.48 3.68
C ARG A 20 -3.68 8.59 3.10
N PHE A 21 -4.81 8.50 3.80
CA PHE A 21 -6.01 7.90 3.26
C PHE A 21 -6.57 8.77 2.13
N ASP A 22 -6.80 8.16 0.98
CA ASP A 22 -7.65 8.73 -0.07
C ASP A 22 -9.04 8.09 0.01
N PRO A 23 -10.06 8.81 0.52
CA PRO A 23 -11.42 8.28 0.62
C PRO A 23 -12.11 8.13 -0.75
N GLU A 24 -11.62 8.80 -1.79
CA GLU A 24 -12.20 8.72 -3.14
C GLU A 24 -11.76 7.41 -3.82
N THR A 25 -10.57 6.91 -3.50
CA THR A 25 -9.97 5.76 -4.22
C THR A 25 -9.35 4.67 -3.31
N PRO A 26 -10.03 4.21 -2.24
CA PRO A 26 -9.44 3.23 -1.31
C PRO A 26 -9.12 1.89 -1.96
N SER A 27 -10.02 1.37 -2.81
CA SER A 27 -9.83 0.07 -3.49
C SER A 27 -8.72 0.12 -4.54
N GLU A 28 -8.61 1.22 -5.28
CA GLU A 28 -7.56 1.41 -6.27
C GLU A 28 -6.18 1.53 -5.61
N THR A 29 -6.11 2.23 -4.48
CA THR A 29 -4.89 2.31 -3.66
C THR A 29 -4.46 0.92 -3.19
N CYS A 30 -5.37 0.13 -2.61
CA CYS A 30 -5.07 -1.24 -2.20
C CYS A 30 -4.59 -2.10 -3.38
N ARG A 31 -5.27 -2.04 -4.53
CA ARG A 31 -4.88 -2.80 -5.73
C ARG A 31 -3.49 -2.39 -6.23
N ALA A 32 -3.18 -1.11 -6.26
CA ALA A 32 -1.87 -0.61 -6.66
C ALA A 32 -0.76 -1.13 -5.73
N LEU A 33 -1.00 -1.16 -4.42
CA LEU A 33 -0.06 -1.70 -3.43
C LEU A 33 0.12 -3.21 -3.59
N THR A 34 -0.95 -3.96 -3.83
CA THR A 34 -0.89 -5.40 -4.16
C THR A 34 -0.05 -5.66 -5.41
N THR A 35 -0.25 -4.87 -6.48
CA THR A 35 0.56 -4.98 -7.70
C THR A 35 2.05 -4.69 -7.43
N LEU A 36 2.40 -3.82 -6.49
CA LEU A 36 3.80 -3.60 -6.11
C LEU A 36 4.40 -4.80 -5.37
N ILE A 37 3.61 -5.54 -4.59
CA ILE A 37 4.02 -6.81 -3.98
C ILE A 37 4.25 -7.86 -5.07
N GLU A 38 3.30 -8.02 -6.00
CA GLU A 38 3.42 -8.97 -7.12
C GLU A 38 4.64 -8.69 -8.00
N GLN A 39 5.00 -7.42 -8.16
CA GLN A 39 6.21 -6.99 -8.88
C GLN A 39 7.51 -7.19 -8.08
N GLY A 40 7.45 -7.64 -6.83
CA GLY A 40 8.60 -7.82 -5.95
C GLY A 40 9.25 -6.50 -5.50
N LYS A 41 8.56 -5.36 -5.67
CA LYS A 41 9.10 -4.03 -5.34
C LYS A 41 8.90 -3.68 -3.88
N ILE A 42 7.91 -4.26 -3.23
CA ILE A 42 7.68 -4.15 -1.78
C ILE A 42 7.34 -5.53 -1.20
N LEU A 43 7.63 -5.79 0.07
CA LEU A 43 7.21 -7.03 0.74
C LEU A 43 5.89 -6.86 1.49
N TYR A 44 5.74 -5.72 2.16
CA TYR A 44 4.57 -5.38 2.97
C TYR A 44 4.16 -3.92 2.72
N TRP A 45 2.88 -3.61 2.95
CA TRP A 45 2.40 -2.24 3.06
C TRP A 45 1.57 -2.05 4.33
N GLU A 46 1.61 -0.82 4.84
CA GLU A 46 0.92 -0.38 6.05
C GLU A 46 0.21 0.94 5.77
N GLN A 47 -0.84 1.21 6.53
CA GLN A 47 -1.46 2.53 6.60
C GLN A 47 -1.13 3.17 7.95
N SER A 48 -0.55 4.37 7.93
CA SER A 48 -0.34 5.14 9.14
C SER A 48 -1.43 6.21 9.30
N GLY A 49 -2.00 6.33 10.51
CA GLY A 49 -2.96 7.39 10.85
C GLY A 49 -4.41 7.16 10.41
N TRP A 50 -4.80 5.95 10.01
CA TRP A 50 -6.19 5.61 9.69
C TRP A 50 -6.98 5.26 10.96
N THR A 51 -8.27 5.61 11.00
CA THR A 51 -9.15 5.18 12.10
C THR A 51 -9.47 3.69 11.99
N LYS A 52 -9.96 3.10 13.07
CA LYS A 52 -10.35 1.68 13.11
C LYS A 52 -11.37 1.34 12.02
N GLU A 53 -12.33 2.24 11.80
CA GLU A 53 -13.40 2.07 10.81
C GLU A 53 -12.84 2.07 9.39
N GLN A 54 -11.88 2.94 9.08
CA GLN A 54 -11.22 3.00 7.78
C GLN A 54 -10.41 1.73 7.48
N LEU A 55 -9.69 1.22 8.48
CA LEU A 55 -8.97 -0.04 8.37
C LEU A 55 -9.93 -1.20 8.10
N GLN A 56 -11.05 -1.24 8.82
CA GLN A 56 -12.04 -2.31 8.69
C GLN A 56 -12.68 -2.32 7.30
N SER A 57 -13.05 -1.14 6.77
CA SER A 57 -13.56 -1.01 5.40
C SER A 57 -12.53 -1.44 4.34
N ALA A 58 -11.26 -1.12 4.53
CA ALA A 58 -10.22 -1.53 3.58
C ALA A 58 -9.93 -3.04 3.60
N ILE A 59 -9.97 -3.67 4.78
CA ILE A 59 -9.88 -5.13 4.92
C ILE A 59 -11.05 -5.81 4.20
N GLU A 60 -12.28 -5.36 4.46
CA GLU A 60 -13.48 -5.91 3.80
C GLU A 60 -13.42 -5.75 2.28
N LEU A 61 -12.87 -4.64 1.77
CA LEU A 61 -12.67 -4.43 0.34
C LEU A 61 -11.60 -5.37 -0.23
N SER A 62 -10.54 -5.63 0.52
CA SER A 62 -9.43 -6.51 0.10
C SER A 62 -9.82 -7.99 0.11
N GLU A 63 -10.69 -8.43 1.02
CA GLU A 63 -11.18 -9.83 1.06
C GLU A 63 -12.19 -10.14 -0.06
N ARG A 64 -12.74 -9.11 -0.71
CA ARG A 64 -13.73 -9.23 -1.78
C ARG A 64 -13.15 -9.20 -3.20
N SER A 65 -11.85 -8.92 -3.34
CA SER A 65 -11.12 -8.84 -4.61
C SER A 65 -10.34 -10.10 -4.95
#